data_AF-A0A8S4FIS1-F1
#
_entry.id   AF-A0A8S4FIS1-F1
#
_cell.length_a   1.000
_cell.length_b   1.000
_cell.length_c   1.000
_cell.angle_alpha   90.00
_cell.angle_beta   90.00
_cell.angle_gamma   90.00
#
_symmetry.space_group_name_H-M   'P 1'
#
loop_
_entity.id
_entity.type
_entity.pdbx_description
1 polymer ?
#
loop_
_entity_poly.entity_id
_entity_poly.type
_entity_poly.pdbx_seq_one_letter_code
_entity_poly.pdbx_strand_id
1 'polypeptide(L)'
;MPNMYSVTVDNDDYEVIGEAHWQVLETGAEDLIIKIYGYQYSKWRTILFHIFCIALCGLPYFVLASYPTYNTLKFIKCSLKTADVICVTDNEGTFKLEKILEIDLNLSNHRDNKVRYFEYQHNRYIWLKDQGIYANVQSLNEKLTLSLLMENMAGINKRQQNELIKLYGPNSVEVEVKSYWKLFVDEVFNPFYLFQVFSIILWSLDEYYQYATCVFILSAGSCMASLYQTKKMSIRLHDMAGSTVKHTVSVLRPSRGGKEECVVAANRLVPGDVLILPPAGCVMPCDAMLLTGTCIVNESMLTGESVPVMKGPPNASAEVYSTENHKRHTLFAGTHVIQTRFYGNNQVLAKVVRTGFYTAKGELIRSILFPKPFGFQFYKDAVKFVIFLFCIAAIGMAYSIWLYVERGSVWSTILLRTLDIITIVVPPALPAAMTAGTVNSQQRLRKNKIYCLSPPRINVCGKLQVICFDKTGTLTEDGLDLYAVVPHQMEAGEAFGRTVVDVTALPLTCPLIQALASCHSLTSIEGKLTGDPLDLKMFEFTKWLAAARNAARLAARVDWRGARRRRAARCASETNVLESIEAATAQSGARGGIKWTDC
;
A
#
# COMPACT_ATOMS: atom_id res chain seq x y z
N MET A 1 18.82 -23.93 18.27
CA MET A 1 18.37 -22.78 19.09
C MET A 1 19.61 -22.07 19.61
N PRO A 2 19.77 -20.80 19.25
CA PRO A 2 19.79 -19.73 20.25
C PRO A 2 18.73 -18.66 19.95
N ASN A 3 18.33 -17.97 21.02
CA ASN A 3 17.34 -16.92 21.09
C ASN A 3 17.72 -15.70 20.24
N MET A 4 16.77 -15.21 19.45
CA MET A 4 16.79 -13.85 18.92
C MET A 4 15.37 -13.28 18.97
N TYR A 5 14.90 -13.08 20.21
CA TYR A 5 13.83 -12.15 20.57
C TYR A 5 14.23 -11.59 21.94
N SER A 6 15.05 -10.54 21.95
CA SER A 6 15.33 -9.80 23.18
C SER A 6 14.10 -8.96 23.50
N VAL A 7 13.21 -9.51 24.33
CA VAL A 7 12.14 -8.74 24.96
C VAL A 7 12.80 -7.81 25.97
N THR A 8 12.90 -6.52 25.66
CA THR A 8 13.17 -5.50 26.68
C THR A 8 11.90 -5.33 27.51
N VAL A 9 11.90 -5.90 28.71
CA VAL A 9 10.87 -5.71 29.73
C VAL A 9 11.19 -4.40 30.45
N ASP A 10 10.48 -3.32 30.11
CA ASP A 10 10.39 -2.18 31.03
C ASP A 10 9.43 -2.58 32.16
N ASN A 11 10.00 -2.71 33.36
CA ASN A 11 9.30 -3.07 34.59
C ASN A 11 8.43 -1.89 35.07
N ASP A 12 7.12 -2.02 34.87
CA ASP A 12 6.12 -1.49 35.82
C ASP A 12 5.02 -2.54 35.94
N ASP A 13 4.75 -2.94 37.19
CA ASP A 13 3.83 -3.98 37.68
C ASP A 13 4.44 -5.38 37.92
N TYR A 14 4.43 -5.79 39.19
CA TYR A 14 4.83 -7.10 39.71
C TYR A 14 4.20 -8.27 38.93
N GLU A 15 5.00 -9.07 38.22
CA GLU A 15 4.54 -10.32 37.58
C GLU A 15 4.66 -11.52 38.52
N VAL A 16 3.56 -12.27 38.64
CA VAL A 16 3.54 -13.61 39.25
C VAL A 16 4.10 -14.61 38.23
N ILE A 17 5.08 -15.40 38.66
CA ILE A 17 5.73 -16.44 37.87
C ILE A 17 4.67 -17.40 37.30
N GLY A 18 4.49 -17.44 35.97
CA GLY A 18 3.85 -18.58 35.31
C GLY A 18 3.17 -18.33 33.96
N GLU A 19 2.52 -17.18 33.71
CA GLU A 19 1.78 -16.96 32.46
C GLU A 19 1.80 -15.49 32.02
N ALA A 20 2.20 -15.23 30.77
CA ALA A 20 2.27 -13.88 30.23
C ALA A 20 0.87 -13.27 30.05
N HIS A 21 0.60 -12.18 30.77
CA HIS A 21 -0.63 -11.39 30.66
C HIS A 21 -0.64 -10.46 29.44
N TRP A 22 0.55 -10.18 28.90
CA TRP A 22 0.78 -9.29 27.78
C TRP A 22 1.90 -9.81 26.90
N GLN A 23 1.93 -9.33 25.65
CA GLN A 23 2.99 -9.65 24.70
C GLN A 23 3.23 -8.46 23.78
N VAL A 24 4.47 -8.27 23.36
CA VAL A 24 4.83 -7.35 22.29
C VAL A 24 4.95 -8.13 20.97
N LEU A 25 4.29 -7.63 19.93
CA LEU A 25 4.33 -8.17 18.57
C LEU A 25 5.01 -7.15 17.67
N GLU A 26 6.11 -7.57 17.05
CA GLU A 26 6.77 -6.80 15.99
C GLU A 26 6.18 -7.22 14.65
N THR A 27 5.78 -6.25 13.83
CA THR A 27 5.27 -6.51 12.49
C THR A 27 6.40 -6.22 11.49
N GLY A 28 6.99 -7.27 10.91
CA GLY A 28 8.27 -7.23 10.19
C GLY A 28 8.38 -6.37 8.92
N ALA A 29 7.35 -5.61 8.55
CA ALA A 29 7.38 -4.72 7.38
C ALA A 29 7.37 -3.23 7.74
N GLU A 30 7.07 -2.84 8.99
CA GLU A 30 6.85 -1.42 9.32
C GLU A 30 7.33 -0.97 10.72
N ASP A 31 8.15 -1.71 11.48
CA ASP A 31 8.52 -1.34 12.87
C ASP A 31 7.29 -1.00 13.76
N LEU A 32 6.12 -1.55 13.43
CA LEU A 32 4.90 -1.35 14.21
C LEU A 32 4.95 -2.33 15.37
N ILE A 33 5.34 -1.83 16.53
CA ILE A 33 5.37 -2.59 17.78
C ILE A 33 3.98 -2.50 18.40
N ILE A 34 3.33 -3.64 18.50
CA ILE A 34 1.98 -3.76 19.02
C ILE A 34 2.06 -4.43 20.39
N LYS A 35 1.50 -3.80 21.43
CA LYS A 35 1.32 -4.41 22.75
C LYS A 35 -0.06 -5.04 22.86
N ILE A 36 -0.12 -6.34 23.12
CA ILE A 36 -1.37 -7.07 23.33
C ILE A 36 -1.56 -7.43 24.79
N TYR A 37 -2.81 -7.35 25.27
CA TYR A 37 -3.21 -7.73 26.63
C TYR A 37 -4.42 -8.67 26.58
N GLY A 38 -4.40 -9.73 27.39
CA GLY A 38 -5.49 -10.70 27.48
C GLY A 38 -6.64 -10.22 28.38
N TYR A 39 -7.87 -10.31 27.89
CA TYR A 39 -9.08 -9.95 28.63
C TYR A 39 -10.14 -11.06 28.56
N GLN A 40 -10.78 -11.32 29.70
CA GLN A 40 -11.91 -12.24 29.82
C GLN A 40 -13.21 -11.46 30.04
N TYR A 41 -14.30 -11.93 29.42
CA TYR A 41 -15.59 -11.27 29.56
C TYR A 41 -16.22 -11.53 30.93
N SER A 42 -16.55 -10.46 31.66
CA SER A 42 -17.25 -10.55 32.95
C SER A 42 -18.69 -10.08 32.81
N LYS A 43 -19.64 -11.01 33.01
CA LYS A 43 -21.08 -10.70 32.99
C LYS A 43 -21.45 -9.64 34.02
N TRP A 44 -20.88 -9.71 35.22
CA TRP A 44 -21.24 -8.81 36.32
C TRP A 44 -20.75 -7.37 36.11
N ARG A 45 -19.50 -7.18 35.69
CA ARG A 45 -18.96 -5.85 35.34
C ARG A 45 -19.72 -5.21 34.19
N THR A 46 -20.12 -6.01 33.20
CA THR A 46 -20.90 -5.52 32.06
C THR A 46 -22.29 -5.04 32.49
N ILE A 47 -22.97 -5.77 33.38
CA ILE A 47 -24.27 -5.34 33.93
C ILE A 47 -24.13 -4.03 34.72
N LEU A 48 -23.14 -3.92 35.61
CA LEU A 48 -22.88 -2.69 36.36
C LEU A 48 -22.59 -1.50 35.42
N PHE A 49 -21.82 -1.73 34.37
CA PHE A 49 -21.52 -0.72 33.37
C PHE A 49 -22.77 -0.26 32.61
N HIS A 50 -23.64 -1.17 32.21
CA HIS A 50 -24.90 -0.82 31.55
C HIS A 50 -25.83 -0.02 32.48
N ILE A 51 -25.93 -0.41 33.76
CA ILE A 51 -26.71 0.32 34.76
C ILE A 51 -26.15 1.75 34.93
N PHE A 52 -24.83 1.90 35.03
CA PHE A 52 -24.17 3.21 35.10
C PHE A 52 -24.43 4.06 33.86
N CYS A 53 -24.38 3.46 32.67
CA CYS A 53 -24.67 4.15 31.42
C CYS A 53 -26.14 4.60 31.33
N ILE A 54 -27.08 3.78 31.78
CA ILE A 54 -28.51 4.10 31.81
C ILE A 54 -28.78 5.23 32.81
N ALA A 55 -28.16 5.19 34.00
CA ALA A 55 -28.31 6.22 35.03
C ALA A 55 -27.86 7.61 34.55
N LEU A 56 -26.84 7.67 33.69
CA LEU A 56 -26.34 8.91 33.08
C LEU A 56 -26.96 9.22 31.71
N CYS A 57 -28.16 8.68 31.42
CA CYS A 57 -28.89 8.94 30.17
C CYS A 57 -28.08 8.67 28.89
N GLY A 58 -27.15 7.71 28.92
CA GLY A 58 -26.34 7.32 27.77
C GLY A 58 -25.14 8.24 27.45
N LEU A 59 -24.90 9.30 28.23
CA LEU A 59 -23.69 10.14 28.10
C LEU A 59 -22.38 9.32 28.13
N PRO A 60 -22.23 8.29 28.99
CA PRO A 60 -21.03 7.47 28.99
C PRO A 60 -20.83 6.74 27.67
N TYR A 61 -21.88 6.29 26.96
CA TYR A 61 -21.75 5.67 25.64
C TYR A 61 -21.16 6.61 24.60
N PHE A 62 -21.50 7.90 24.67
CA PHE A 62 -20.92 8.92 23.80
C PHE A 62 -19.43 9.17 24.12
N VAL A 63 -19.09 9.23 25.41
CA VAL A 63 -17.69 9.33 25.86
C VAL A 63 -16.89 8.10 25.45
N LEU A 64 -17.47 6.90 25.55
CA LEU A 64 -16.85 5.63 25.14
C LEU A 64 -16.65 5.51 23.63
N ALA A 65 -17.54 6.11 22.82
CA ALA A 65 -17.35 6.20 21.38
C ALA A 65 -16.11 7.06 21.03
N SER A 66 -15.82 8.06 21.86
CA SER A 66 -14.64 8.94 21.71
C SER A 66 -13.38 8.38 22.37
N TYR A 67 -13.52 7.58 23.44
CA TYR A 67 -12.43 7.01 24.22
C TYR A 67 -12.64 5.51 24.45
N PRO A 68 -12.24 4.66 23.49
CA PRO A 68 -12.52 3.22 23.53
C PRO A 68 -11.76 2.48 24.66
N THR A 69 -10.72 3.08 25.24
CA THR A 69 -9.96 2.56 26.39
C THR A 69 -10.85 2.24 27.59
N TYR A 70 -11.87 3.05 27.87
CA TYR A 70 -12.79 2.82 28.99
C TYR A 70 -13.75 1.64 28.76
N ASN A 71 -13.80 1.10 27.54
CA ASN A 71 -14.57 -0.11 27.25
C ASN A 71 -13.93 -1.36 27.91
N THR A 72 -12.66 -1.27 28.37
CA THR A 72 -11.99 -2.31 29.20
C THR A 72 -12.67 -2.54 30.55
N LEU A 73 -13.44 -1.58 31.07
CA LEU A 73 -14.09 -1.69 32.37
C LEU A 73 -15.08 -2.87 32.45
N LYS A 74 -15.57 -3.35 31.30
CA LYS A 74 -16.43 -4.55 31.18
C LYS A 74 -15.67 -5.87 31.35
N PHE A 75 -14.35 -5.85 31.23
CA PHE A 75 -13.51 -7.02 31.14
C PHE A 75 -12.58 -7.15 32.36
N ILE A 76 -12.03 -8.35 32.55
CA ILE A 76 -11.02 -8.64 33.58
C ILE A 76 -9.73 -9.04 32.87
N LYS A 77 -8.60 -8.45 33.28
CA LYS A 77 -7.28 -8.84 32.75
C LYS A 77 -7.02 -10.31 33.10
N CYS A 78 -6.57 -11.08 32.12
CA CYS A 78 -6.30 -12.51 32.27
C CYS A 78 -5.06 -12.90 31.44
N SER A 79 -4.64 -14.14 31.56
CA SER A 79 -3.55 -14.70 30.74
C SER A 79 -3.95 -14.76 29.27
N LEU A 80 -3.00 -14.54 28.35
CA LEU A 80 -3.25 -14.63 26.91
C LEU A 80 -3.81 -16.00 26.47
N LYS A 81 -3.50 -17.04 27.24
CA LYS A 81 -3.96 -18.41 27.01
C LYS A 81 -5.47 -18.59 27.24
N THR A 82 -6.07 -17.88 28.18
CA THR A 82 -7.49 -18.00 28.59
C THR A 82 -8.34 -16.81 28.18
N ALA A 83 -7.74 -15.78 27.59
CA ALA A 83 -8.44 -14.59 27.11
C ALA A 83 -9.54 -14.92 26.10
N ASP A 84 -10.67 -14.22 26.17
CA ASP A 84 -11.74 -14.25 25.16
C ASP A 84 -11.57 -13.11 24.15
N VAL A 85 -10.96 -12.02 24.60
CA VAL A 85 -10.75 -10.79 23.84
C VAL A 85 -9.31 -10.34 24.06
N ILE A 86 -8.68 -9.85 23.00
CA ILE A 86 -7.36 -9.24 23.04
C ILE A 86 -7.51 -7.75 22.89
N CYS A 87 -6.89 -7.02 23.81
CA CYS A 87 -6.69 -5.60 23.70
C CYS A 87 -5.39 -5.35 22.95
N VAL A 88 -5.49 -4.67 21.82
CA VAL A 88 -4.37 -4.26 20.99
C VAL A 88 -4.09 -2.78 21.25
N THR A 89 -2.87 -2.48 21.71
CA THR A 89 -2.37 -1.13 21.94
C THR A 89 -1.20 -0.90 21.01
N ASP A 90 -1.32 0.08 20.11
CA ASP A 90 -0.21 0.49 19.24
C ASP A 90 0.75 1.40 20.03
N ASN A 91 1.98 1.55 19.55
CA ASN A 91 2.99 2.46 20.12
C ASN A 91 2.51 3.90 20.29
N GLU A 92 1.52 4.29 19.49
CA GLU A 92 0.95 5.64 19.47
C GLU A 92 -0.28 5.81 20.38
N GLY A 93 -0.63 4.78 21.17
CA GLY A 93 -1.71 4.83 22.16
C GLY A 93 -3.11 4.57 21.60
N THR A 94 -3.24 4.14 20.34
CA THR A 94 -4.55 3.70 19.81
C THR A 94 -4.95 2.37 20.43
N PHE A 95 -6.18 2.33 20.93
CA PHE A 95 -6.73 1.20 21.67
C PHE A 95 -7.85 0.52 20.86
N LYS A 96 -7.73 -0.79 20.63
CA LYS A 96 -8.78 -1.62 20.00
C LYS A 96 -8.94 -2.96 20.70
N LEU A 97 -10.18 -3.44 20.77
CA LEU A 97 -10.53 -4.75 21.31
C LEU A 97 -10.91 -5.69 20.17
N GLU A 98 -10.16 -6.77 20.01
CA GLU A 98 -10.40 -7.80 19.00
C GLU A 98 -10.80 -9.12 19.67
N LYS A 99 -11.80 -9.80 19.10
CA LYS A 99 -12.26 -11.09 19.65
C LYS A 99 -11.32 -12.21 19.22
N ILE A 100 -11.05 -13.13 20.14
CA ILE A 100 -10.34 -14.37 19.81
C ILE A 100 -11.35 -15.35 19.18
N LEU A 101 -10.95 -15.94 18.06
CA LEU A 101 -11.67 -16.98 17.35
C LEU A 101 -10.90 -18.29 17.43
N GLU A 102 -11.61 -19.41 17.25
CA GLU A 102 -11.02 -20.75 17.24
C GLU A 102 -11.28 -21.43 15.90
N ILE A 103 -10.26 -22.08 15.36
CA ILE A 103 -10.33 -22.93 14.16
C ILE A 103 -9.89 -24.35 14.51
N ASP A 104 -10.55 -25.33 13.89
CA ASP A 104 -10.19 -26.74 14.03
C ASP A 104 -9.40 -27.20 12.80
N LEU A 105 -8.10 -27.51 13.02
CA LEU A 105 -7.14 -27.83 11.97
C LEU A 105 -6.79 -29.32 11.94
N ASN A 106 -7.37 -30.08 11.01
CA ASN A 106 -7.09 -31.52 10.89
C ASN A 106 -5.79 -31.82 10.12
N LEU A 107 -4.68 -31.20 10.55
CA LEU A 107 -3.34 -31.33 9.97
C LEU A 107 -2.60 -32.59 10.45
N SER A 108 -2.95 -33.12 11.63
CA SER A 108 -2.38 -34.36 12.19
C SER A 108 -3.45 -35.20 12.91
N ASN A 109 -3.21 -36.51 13.08
CA ASN A 109 -4.11 -37.44 13.78
C ASN A 109 -4.24 -37.17 15.30
N HIS A 110 -3.70 -36.07 15.82
CA HIS A 110 -3.86 -35.70 17.22
C HIS A 110 -5.24 -35.10 17.50
N ARG A 111 -5.82 -35.47 18.64
CA ARG A 111 -7.21 -35.15 19.04
C ARG A 111 -7.44 -33.71 19.50
N ASP A 112 -6.41 -32.85 19.50
CA ASP A 112 -6.48 -31.51 20.11
C ASP A 112 -5.96 -30.40 19.17
N ASN A 113 -6.63 -30.29 18.03
CA ASN A 113 -6.24 -29.49 16.86
C ASN A 113 -6.85 -28.08 16.80
N LYS A 114 -7.47 -27.63 17.89
CA LYS A 114 -8.00 -26.27 17.97
C LYS A 114 -6.87 -25.25 18.08
N VAL A 115 -6.83 -24.32 17.13
CA VAL A 115 -5.91 -23.18 17.11
C VAL A 115 -6.72 -21.90 17.33
N ARG A 116 -6.27 -21.10 18.30
CA ARG A 116 -6.86 -19.80 18.63
C ARG A 116 -6.17 -18.74 17.80
N TYR A 117 -6.92 -17.78 17.27
CA TYR A 117 -6.37 -16.67 16.51
C TYR A 117 -7.20 -15.41 16.69
N PHE A 118 -6.59 -14.27 16.39
CA PHE A 118 -7.31 -13.01 16.23
C PHE A 118 -6.82 -12.30 14.97
N GLU A 119 -7.62 -11.38 14.46
CA GLU A 119 -7.26 -10.55 13.31
C GLU A 119 -7.20 -9.09 13.73
N TYR A 120 -6.12 -8.41 13.35
CA TYR A 120 -5.95 -6.99 13.59
C TYR A 120 -5.41 -6.33 12.32
N GLN A 121 -6.10 -5.31 11.82
CA GLN A 121 -5.74 -4.60 10.58
C GLN A 121 -5.49 -5.55 9.38
N HIS A 122 -6.31 -6.60 9.24
CA HIS A 122 -6.17 -7.68 8.25
C HIS A 122 -4.91 -8.57 8.38
N ASN A 123 -4.13 -8.44 9.47
CA ASN A 123 -3.13 -9.43 9.86
C ASN A 123 -3.74 -10.44 10.82
N ARG A 124 -3.53 -11.72 10.54
CA ARG A 124 -3.91 -12.83 11.42
C ARG A 124 -2.76 -13.24 12.32
N TYR A 125 -3.05 -13.37 13.60
CA TYR A 125 -2.12 -13.82 14.63
C TYR A 125 -2.64 -15.10 15.29
N ILE A 126 -1.82 -16.16 15.30
CA ILE A 126 -2.17 -17.48 15.82
C ILE A 126 -1.47 -17.77 17.14
N TRP A 127 -2.14 -18.49 18.02
CA TRP A 127 -1.59 -18.94 19.29
C TRP A 127 -0.71 -20.19 19.10
N LEU A 128 0.58 -20.05 19.40
CA LEU A 128 1.54 -21.15 19.40
C LEU A 128 1.56 -21.80 20.78
N LYS A 129 0.89 -22.95 20.92
CA LYS A 129 0.79 -23.70 22.20
C LYS A 129 2.15 -24.01 22.82
N ASP A 130 3.15 -24.33 21.99
CA ASP A 130 4.49 -24.74 22.45
C ASP A 130 5.31 -23.59 23.04
N GLN A 131 5.06 -22.36 22.58
CA GLN A 131 5.81 -21.17 22.98
C GLN A 131 5.01 -20.27 23.93
N GLY A 132 3.69 -20.47 24.03
CA GLY A 132 2.82 -19.63 24.86
C GLY A 132 2.69 -18.20 24.35
N ILE A 133 2.84 -17.98 23.03
CA ILE A 133 2.80 -16.65 22.41
C ILE A 133 1.87 -16.62 21.19
N TYR A 134 1.36 -15.44 20.87
CA TYR A 134 0.78 -15.15 19.56
C TYR A 134 1.88 -14.83 18.55
N ALA A 135 1.78 -15.36 17.35
CA ALA A 135 2.69 -15.05 16.25
C ALA A 135 1.90 -14.73 14.99
N ASN A 136 2.40 -13.81 14.16
CA ASN A 136 1.79 -13.54 12.86
C ASN A 136 1.85 -14.81 12.01
N VAL A 137 0.76 -15.17 11.33
CA VAL A 137 0.70 -16.36 10.47
C VAL A 137 1.84 -16.40 9.43
N GLN A 138 2.32 -15.24 8.97
CA GLN A 138 3.44 -15.16 8.04
C GLN A 138 4.79 -15.63 8.63
N SER A 139 4.98 -15.55 9.95
CA SER A 139 6.23 -15.97 10.60
C SER A 139 6.44 -17.49 10.54
N LEU A 140 5.38 -18.26 10.25
CA LEU A 140 5.49 -19.67 9.90
C LEU A 140 6.33 -19.90 8.64
N ASN A 141 6.34 -18.94 7.71
CA ASN A 141 7.07 -19.02 6.44
C ASN A 141 8.47 -18.38 6.52
N GLU A 142 8.77 -17.58 7.56
CA GLU A 142 10.04 -16.86 7.71
C GLU A 142 11.25 -17.77 7.95
N LYS A 143 11.03 -19.04 8.31
CA LYS A 143 12.12 -20.03 8.48
C LYS A 143 12.29 -20.95 7.28
N LEU A 144 11.53 -20.75 6.20
CA LEU A 144 11.63 -21.57 5.01
C LEU A 144 12.90 -21.20 4.23
N THR A 145 13.79 -22.18 4.06
CA THR A 145 14.97 -22.03 3.21
C THR A 145 14.60 -22.18 1.73
N LEU A 146 15.43 -21.63 0.85
CA LEU A 146 15.31 -21.82 -0.59
C LEU A 146 15.26 -23.31 -0.98
N SER A 147 16.12 -24.14 -0.36
CA SER A 147 16.11 -25.59 -0.58
C SER A 147 14.75 -26.22 -0.29
N LEU A 148 14.14 -25.90 0.85
CA LEU A 148 12.85 -26.46 1.28
C LEU A 148 11.68 -25.93 0.43
N LEU A 149 11.79 -24.70 -0.07
CA LEU A 149 10.81 -24.17 -1.03
C LEU A 149 10.92 -24.87 -2.39
N MET A 150 12.13 -25.20 -2.83
CA MET A 150 12.35 -25.95 -4.07
C MET A 150 12.03 -27.44 -3.93
N GLU A 151 12.00 -27.96 -2.70
CA GLU A 151 11.46 -29.29 -2.40
C GLU A 151 9.95 -29.36 -2.66
N ASN A 152 9.49 -30.54 -3.10
CA ASN A 152 8.09 -30.84 -3.45
C ASN A 152 7.51 -29.97 -4.58
N MET A 153 8.12 -30.06 -5.76
CA MET A 153 7.64 -29.46 -7.02
C MET A 153 6.25 -29.94 -7.47
N ALA A 154 5.65 -30.93 -6.80
CA ALA A 154 4.31 -31.43 -7.10
C ALA A 154 3.18 -30.65 -6.40
N GLY A 155 3.52 -29.70 -5.51
CA GLY A 155 2.55 -28.90 -4.75
C GLY A 155 1.88 -29.67 -3.61
N ILE A 156 0.81 -29.09 -3.07
CA ILE A 156 0.07 -29.61 -1.92
C ILE A 156 -1.21 -30.35 -2.32
N ASN A 157 -1.61 -31.33 -1.51
CA ASN A 157 -2.85 -32.07 -1.77
C ASN A 157 -4.09 -31.23 -1.41
N LYS A 158 -5.27 -31.64 -1.91
CA LYS A 158 -6.54 -30.91 -1.70
C LYS A 158 -6.97 -30.82 -0.23
N ARG A 159 -6.62 -31.82 0.58
CA ARG A 159 -6.94 -31.84 2.02
C ARG A 159 -6.09 -30.82 2.79
N GLN A 160 -4.78 -30.81 2.55
CA GLN A 160 -3.83 -29.83 3.08
C GLN A 160 -4.24 -28.42 2.67
N GLN A 161 -4.60 -28.21 1.41
CA GLN A 161 -5.10 -26.91 0.95
C GLN A 161 -6.30 -26.44 1.78
N ASN A 162 -7.31 -27.29 2.00
CA ASN A 162 -8.48 -26.90 2.79
C ASN A 162 -8.13 -26.52 4.23
N GLU A 163 -7.16 -27.20 4.85
CA GLU A 163 -6.69 -26.85 6.20
C GLU A 163 -5.87 -25.55 6.19
N LEU A 164 -5.01 -25.34 5.19
CA LEU A 164 -4.24 -24.11 5.04
C LEU A 164 -5.12 -22.90 4.71
N ILE A 165 -6.22 -23.08 3.98
CA ILE A 165 -7.21 -22.00 3.74
C ILE A 165 -7.85 -21.58 5.06
N LYS A 166 -8.13 -22.52 5.99
CA LYS A 166 -8.63 -22.16 7.32
C LYS A 166 -7.60 -21.36 8.11
N LEU A 167 -6.31 -21.70 7.97
CA LEU A 167 -5.20 -21.06 8.69
C LEU A 167 -4.84 -19.67 8.14
N TYR A 168 -4.58 -19.56 6.83
CA TYR A 168 -4.16 -18.32 6.16
C TYR A 168 -5.32 -17.41 5.75
N GLY A 169 -6.52 -17.97 5.58
CA GLY A 169 -7.65 -17.28 4.98
C GLY A 169 -7.64 -17.36 3.44
N PRO A 170 -8.67 -16.79 2.79
CA PRO A 170 -8.73 -16.72 1.34
C PRO A 170 -7.70 -15.73 0.76
N ASN A 171 -7.20 -16.01 -0.45
CA ASN A 171 -6.36 -15.10 -1.22
C ASN A 171 -7.22 -13.99 -1.86
N SER A 172 -7.72 -13.08 -1.04
CA SER A 172 -8.56 -11.96 -1.47
C SER A 172 -8.23 -10.71 -0.66
N VAL A 173 -7.97 -9.60 -1.36
CA VAL A 173 -7.83 -8.28 -0.77
C VAL A 173 -9.15 -7.55 -0.98
N GLU A 174 -10.09 -7.76 -0.06
CA GLU A 174 -11.41 -7.13 -0.13
C GLU A 174 -11.44 -5.90 0.77
N VAL A 175 -11.67 -4.74 0.15
CA VAL A 175 -11.86 -3.48 0.87
C VAL A 175 -13.35 -3.26 1.04
N GLU A 176 -13.84 -3.22 2.29
CA GLU A 176 -15.23 -2.93 2.55
C GLU A 176 -15.59 -1.50 2.16
N VAL A 177 -16.52 -1.33 1.23
CA VAL A 177 -17.04 -0.01 0.86
C VAL A 177 -18.16 0.35 1.83
N LYS A 178 -17.89 1.28 2.76
CA LYS A 178 -18.91 1.79 3.68
C LYS A 178 -20.14 2.31 2.93
N SER A 179 -21.33 2.07 3.47
CA SER A 179 -22.59 2.61 2.94
C SER A 179 -22.65 4.14 3.05
N TYR A 180 -23.39 4.80 2.16
CA TYR A 180 -23.63 6.25 2.23
C TYR A 180 -24.15 6.68 3.60
N TRP A 181 -25.05 5.89 4.19
CA TRP A 181 -25.61 6.18 5.51
C TRP A 181 -24.55 6.12 6.62
N LYS A 182 -23.70 5.08 6.60
CA LYS A 182 -22.63 4.95 7.58
C LYS A 182 -21.61 6.10 7.47
N LEU A 183 -21.24 6.47 6.24
CA LEU A 183 -20.37 7.63 6.00
C LEU A 183 -21.02 8.93 6.46
N PHE A 184 -22.32 9.13 6.21
CA PHE A 184 -23.06 10.30 6.65
C PHE A 184 -23.09 10.42 8.17
N VAL A 185 -23.39 9.31 8.87
CA VAL A 185 -23.35 9.28 10.34
C VAL A 185 -21.94 9.59 10.85
N ASP A 186 -20.91 8.93 10.31
CA ASP A 186 -19.51 9.19 10.69
C ASP A 186 -19.13 10.68 10.52
N GLU A 187 -19.61 11.33 9.45
CA GLU A 187 -19.35 12.75 9.17
C GLU A 187 -20.15 13.69 10.09
N VAL A 188 -21.45 13.46 10.29
CA VAL A 188 -22.32 14.33 11.13
C VAL A 188 -21.90 14.30 12.60
N PHE A 189 -21.42 13.17 13.10
CA PHE A 189 -20.91 13.04 14.46
C PHE A 189 -19.51 13.61 14.65
N ASN A 190 -18.88 14.17 13.61
CA ASN A 190 -17.67 14.95 13.78
C ASN A 190 -17.96 16.16 14.70
N PRO A 191 -17.12 16.45 15.72
CA PRO A 191 -17.34 17.53 16.68
C PRO A 191 -17.71 18.87 16.05
N PHE A 192 -17.17 19.15 14.86
CA PHE A 192 -17.48 20.37 14.15
C PHE A 192 -18.92 20.45 13.62
N TYR A 193 -19.42 19.41 12.96
CA TYR A 193 -20.80 19.43 12.45
C TYR A 193 -21.82 19.37 13.60
N LEU A 194 -21.49 18.70 14.71
CA LEU A 194 -22.30 18.76 15.93
C LEU A 194 -22.40 20.20 16.48
N PHE A 195 -21.28 20.93 16.52
CA PHE A 195 -21.26 22.33 16.92
C PHE A 195 -22.04 23.23 15.96
N GLN A 196 -21.98 22.97 14.65
CA GLN A 196 -22.77 23.71 13.66
C GLN A 196 -24.28 23.48 13.85
N VAL A 197 -24.71 22.24 14.08
CA VAL A 197 -26.12 21.93 14.37
C VAL A 197 -26.58 22.64 15.64
N PHE A 198 -25.77 22.63 16.69
CA PHE A 198 -26.04 23.39 17.92
C PHE A 198 -26.20 24.90 17.64
N SER A 199 -25.30 25.48 16.83
CA SER A 199 -25.34 26.91 16.46
C SER A 199 -26.58 27.26 15.63
N ILE A 200 -26.97 26.40 14.68
CA ILE A 200 -28.19 26.58 13.86
C ILE A 200 -29.45 26.59 14.75
N ILE A 201 -29.52 25.68 15.73
CA ILE A 201 -30.64 25.63 16.68
C ILE A 201 -30.68 26.92 17.50
N LEU A 202 -29.54 27.34 18.06
CA LEU A 202 -29.46 28.54 18.90
C LEU A 202 -29.87 29.80 18.13
N TRP A 203 -29.32 30.01 16.93
CA TRP A 203 -29.65 31.18 16.10
C TRP A 203 -31.10 31.16 15.59
N SER A 204 -31.69 29.98 15.41
CA SER A 204 -33.11 29.87 15.08
C SER A 204 -34.01 30.23 16.28
N LEU A 205 -33.55 29.97 17.51
CA LEU A 205 -34.27 30.36 18.74
C LEU A 205 -34.16 31.86 19.04
N ASP A 206 -33.08 32.52 18.60
CA ASP A 206 -32.90 33.97 18.72
C ASP A 206 -33.43 34.74 17.49
N GLU A 207 -34.30 34.11 16.68
CA GLU A 207 -34.95 34.68 15.49
C GLU A 207 -34.00 35.11 14.34
N TYR A 208 -32.73 34.70 14.37
CA TYR A 208 -31.73 34.93 13.31
C TYR A 208 -31.82 33.89 12.17
N TYR A 209 -33.01 33.72 11.60
CA TYR A 209 -33.30 32.68 10.60
C TYR A 209 -32.45 32.80 9.33
N GLN A 210 -32.11 34.02 8.90
CA GLN A 210 -31.30 34.25 7.69
C GLN A 210 -29.90 33.66 7.82
N TYR A 211 -29.24 33.91 8.96
CA TYR A 211 -27.90 33.39 9.24
C TYR A 211 -27.93 31.88 9.48
N ALA A 212 -28.91 31.38 10.25
CA ALA A 212 -29.10 29.95 10.48
C ALA A 212 -29.29 29.18 9.17
N THR A 213 -30.10 29.72 8.25
CA THR A 213 -30.34 29.13 6.93
C THR A 213 -29.08 29.15 6.06
N CYS A 214 -28.31 30.26 6.07
CA CYS A 214 -27.06 30.34 5.32
C CYS A 214 -26.02 29.32 5.79
N VAL A 215 -25.84 29.18 7.11
CA VAL A 215 -24.93 28.18 7.69
C VAL A 215 -25.40 26.77 7.36
N PHE A 216 -26.70 26.49 7.48
CA PHE A 216 -27.27 25.19 7.12
C PHE A 216 -26.94 24.80 5.67
N ILE A 217 -27.15 25.71 4.70
CA ILE A 217 -26.86 25.44 3.28
C ILE A 217 -25.37 25.17 3.07
N LEU A 218 -24.49 25.98 3.66
CA LEU A 218 -23.04 25.81 3.55
C LEU A 218 -22.57 24.48 4.14
N SER A 219 -23.05 24.15 5.35
CA SER A 219 -22.76 22.90 6.04
C SER A 219 -23.25 21.68 5.28
N ALA A 220 -24.49 21.72 4.78
CA ALA A 220 -25.08 20.65 3.99
C ALA A 220 -24.28 20.42 2.69
N GLY A 221 -23.92 21.50 1.99
CA GLY A 221 -23.09 21.44 0.79
C GLY A 221 -21.70 20.85 1.05
N SER A 222 -21.03 21.30 2.12
CA SER A 222 -19.72 20.79 2.54
C SER A 222 -19.77 19.30 2.91
N CYS A 223 -20.76 18.90 3.72
CA CYS A 223 -20.97 17.51 4.12
C CYS A 223 -21.25 16.62 2.89
N MET A 224 -22.13 17.04 1.99
CA MET A 224 -22.43 16.28 0.77
C MET A 224 -21.19 16.13 -0.14
N ALA A 225 -20.41 17.18 -0.31
CA ALA A 225 -19.17 17.14 -1.08
C ALA A 225 -18.13 16.20 -0.45
N SER A 226 -17.94 16.28 0.87
CA SER A 226 -17.06 15.39 1.65
C SER A 226 -17.47 13.92 1.50
N LEU A 227 -18.77 13.63 1.63
CA LEU A 227 -19.32 12.27 1.49
C LEU A 227 -19.14 11.71 0.09
N TYR A 228 -19.44 12.50 -0.94
CA TYR A 228 -19.24 12.09 -2.33
C TYR A 228 -17.77 11.78 -2.62
N GLN A 229 -16.85 12.64 -2.17
CA GLN A 229 -15.41 12.45 -2.36
C GLN A 229 -14.91 11.20 -1.63
N THR A 230 -15.28 11.02 -0.36
CA THR A 230 -14.89 9.87 0.46
C THR A 230 -15.42 8.56 -0.12
N LYS A 231 -16.68 8.53 -0.57
CA LYS A 231 -17.25 7.35 -1.23
C LYS A 231 -16.52 7.03 -2.53
N LYS A 232 -16.27 8.03 -3.37
CA LYS A 232 -15.57 7.85 -4.65
C LYS A 232 -14.15 7.31 -4.46
N MET A 233 -13.45 7.78 -3.42
CA MET A 233 -12.14 7.26 -3.05
C MET A 233 -12.22 5.80 -2.58
N SER A 234 -13.18 5.47 -1.71
CA SER A 234 -13.40 4.10 -1.23
C SER A 234 -13.72 3.12 -2.35
N ILE A 235 -14.54 3.51 -3.35
CA ILE A 235 -14.83 2.67 -4.52
C ILE A 235 -13.57 2.42 -5.34
N ARG A 236 -12.78 3.45 -5.62
CA ARG A 236 -11.53 3.29 -6.37
C ARG A 236 -10.56 2.34 -5.68
N LEU A 237 -10.42 2.45 -4.35
CA LEU A 237 -9.60 1.53 -3.58
C LEU A 237 -10.12 0.09 -3.64
N HIS A 238 -11.44 -0.09 -3.58
CA HIS A 238 -12.07 -1.40 -3.76
C HIS A 238 -11.79 -1.99 -5.15
N ASP A 239 -11.93 -1.21 -6.21
CA ASP A 239 -11.68 -1.67 -7.59
C ASP A 239 -10.20 -2.04 -7.80
N MET A 240 -9.26 -1.27 -7.22
CA MET A 240 -7.83 -1.56 -7.25
C MET A 240 -7.48 -2.87 -6.51
N ALA A 241 -8.17 -3.13 -5.39
CA ALA A 241 -7.95 -4.30 -4.55
C ALA A 241 -8.56 -5.58 -5.14
N GLY A 242 -9.80 -5.51 -5.63
CA GLY A 242 -10.59 -6.66 -6.07
C GLY A 242 -10.29 -7.18 -7.48
N SER A 243 -9.47 -6.47 -8.29
CA SER A 243 -9.23 -6.81 -9.70
C SER A 243 -8.66 -8.22 -9.93
N THR A 244 -7.97 -8.81 -8.95
CA THR A 244 -7.30 -10.13 -9.06
C THR A 244 -8.16 -11.32 -8.60
N VAL A 245 -9.31 -11.09 -7.94
CA VAL A 245 -10.07 -12.14 -7.23
C VAL A 245 -10.90 -13.06 -8.15
N LYS A 246 -11.24 -12.60 -9.37
CA LYS A 246 -12.15 -13.32 -10.28
C LYS A 246 -11.48 -14.32 -11.22
N HIS A 247 -10.15 -14.44 -11.18
CA HIS A 247 -9.41 -15.28 -12.12
C HIS A 247 -9.28 -16.73 -11.64
N THR A 248 -9.24 -17.66 -12.58
CA THR A 248 -8.88 -19.06 -12.36
C THR A 248 -7.43 -19.28 -12.76
N VAL A 249 -6.74 -20.15 -12.02
CA VAL A 249 -5.30 -20.40 -12.16
C VAL A 249 -5.06 -21.89 -12.22
N SER A 250 -4.17 -22.32 -13.11
CA SER A 250 -3.74 -23.72 -13.20
C SER A 250 -2.72 -24.00 -12.11
N VAL A 251 -2.97 -25.04 -11.32
CA VAL A 251 -2.08 -25.50 -10.25
C VAL A 251 -1.74 -26.96 -10.40
N LEU A 252 -0.53 -27.33 -10.04
CA LEU A 252 -0.04 -28.69 -10.02
C LEU A 252 -0.32 -29.31 -8.64
N ARG A 253 -0.92 -30.50 -8.62
CA ARG A 253 -1.23 -31.24 -7.38
C ARG A 253 -0.72 -32.68 -7.42
N PRO A 254 -0.37 -33.25 -6.26
CA PRO A 254 -0.06 -34.67 -6.16
C PRO A 254 -1.36 -35.49 -6.20
N SER A 255 -1.38 -36.53 -7.02
CA SER A 255 -2.45 -37.53 -7.15
C SER A 255 -1.90 -38.95 -7.02
N ARG A 256 -2.78 -39.94 -6.81
CA ARG A 256 -2.39 -41.36 -6.68
C ARG A 256 -1.65 -41.89 -7.92
N GLY A 257 -1.88 -41.30 -9.09
CA GLY A 257 -1.21 -41.63 -10.35
C GLY A 257 0.00 -40.74 -10.70
N GLY A 258 0.45 -39.86 -9.81
CA GLY A 258 1.56 -38.93 -10.06
C GLY A 258 1.15 -37.46 -9.88
N LYS A 259 1.26 -36.67 -10.95
CA LYS A 259 0.97 -35.22 -10.93
C LYS A 259 -0.26 -34.93 -11.79
N GLU A 260 -1.18 -34.13 -11.27
CA GLU A 260 -2.37 -33.69 -11.99
C GLU A 260 -2.42 -32.16 -12.07
N GLU A 261 -2.81 -31.66 -13.23
CA GLU A 261 -3.09 -30.24 -13.46
C GLU A 261 -4.55 -29.96 -13.10
N CYS A 262 -4.77 -29.01 -12.20
CA CYS A 262 -6.09 -28.64 -11.72
C CYS A 262 -6.31 -27.13 -11.89
N VAL A 263 -7.48 -26.74 -12.38
CA VAL A 263 -7.89 -25.34 -12.41
C VAL A 263 -8.55 -24.98 -11.09
N VAL A 264 -8.02 -23.96 -10.40
CA VAL A 264 -8.49 -23.52 -9.08
C VAL A 264 -8.77 -22.02 -9.12
N ALA A 265 -9.79 -21.56 -8.39
CA ALA A 265 -10.07 -20.13 -8.24
C ALA A 265 -8.93 -19.44 -7.47
N ALA A 266 -8.53 -18.25 -7.92
CA ALA A 266 -7.42 -17.49 -7.33
C ALA A 266 -7.61 -17.21 -5.83
N ASN A 267 -8.86 -17.08 -5.36
CA ASN A 267 -9.19 -16.86 -3.94
C ASN A 267 -8.92 -18.07 -3.02
N ARG A 268 -8.70 -19.27 -3.57
CA ARG A 268 -8.39 -20.48 -2.80
C ARG A 268 -6.90 -20.83 -2.80
N LEU A 269 -6.06 -19.99 -3.40
CA LEU A 269 -4.62 -20.19 -3.37
C LEU A 269 -4.09 -20.01 -1.95
N VAL A 270 -3.16 -20.87 -1.56
CA VAL A 270 -2.48 -20.81 -0.26
C VAL A 270 -0.97 -20.99 -0.44
N PRO A 271 -0.15 -20.54 0.53
CA PRO A 271 1.28 -20.82 0.51
C PRO A 271 1.56 -22.32 0.35
N GLY A 272 2.45 -22.66 -0.59
CA GLY A 272 2.79 -24.04 -0.94
C GLY A 272 2.07 -24.61 -2.18
N ASP A 273 0.99 -23.99 -2.66
CA ASP A 273 0.44 -24.32 -3.99
C ASP A 273 1.50 -24.05 -5.09
N VAL A 274 1.55 -24.89 -6.12
CA VAL A 274 2.46 -24.72 -7.26
C VAL A 274 1.65 -24.33 -8.49
N LEU A 275 1.86 -23.10 -8.96
CA LEU A 275 1.22 -22.52 -10.13
C LEU A 275 1.92 -22.99 -11.41
N ILE A 276 1.14 -23.25 -12.45
CA ILE A 276 1.62 -23.48 -13.82
C ILE A 276 1.41 -22.18 -14.59
N LEU A 277 2.51 -21.55 -15.01
CA LEU A 277 2.45 -20.28 -15.73
C LEU A 277 2.27 -20.54 -17.23
N PRO A 278 1.30 -19.88 -17.90
CA PRO A 278 1.10 -20.06 -19.32
C PRO A 278 2.28 -19.49 -20.13
N PRO A 279 2.47 -19.94 -21.40
CA PRO A 279 3.56 -19.46 -22.26
C PRO A 279 3.55 -17.95 -22.52
N ALA A 280 2.37 -17.34 -22.57
CA ALA A 280 2.18 -15.92 -22.80
C ALA A 280 0.97 -15.40 -22.03
N GLY A 281 1.10 -14.20 -21.45
CA GLY A 281 0.00 -13.45 -20.85
C GLY A 281 -0.61 -14.09 -19.59
N CYS A 282 -0.26 -13.56 -18.41
CA CYS A 282 -0.94 -13.87 -17.16
C CYS A 282 -0.84 -12.71 -16.17
N VAL A 283 -1.85 -12.51 -15.32
CA VAL A 283 -1.75 -11.62 -14.16
C VAL A 283 -1.48 -12.46 -12.93
N MET A 284 -0.45 -12.14 -12.17
CA MET A 284 -0.12 -12.88 -10.97
C MET A 284 -1.17 -12.64 -9.87
N PRO A 285 -1.82 -13.70 -9.35
CA PRO A 285 -2.89 -13.58 -8.34
C PRO A 285 -2.36 -13.44 -6.90
N CYS A 286 -1.09 -13.78 -6.67
CA CYS A 286 -0.42 -13.82 -5.38
C CYS A 286 1.10 -13.69 -5.58
N ASP A 287 1.85 -13.58 -4.47
CA ASP A 287 3.30 -13.57 -4.53
C ASP A 287 3.82 -15.01 -4.59
N ALA A 288 4.59 -15.33 -5.63
CA ALA A 288 5.09 -16.67 -5.89
C ALA A 288 6.58 -16.66 -6.25
N MET A 289 7.33 -17.64 -5.74
CA MET A 289 8.74 -17.85 -6.08
C MET A 289 8.84 -18.76 -7.31
N LEU A 290 9.63 -18.36 -8.31
CA LEU A 290 9.84 -19.16 -9.51
C LEU A 290 10.64 -20.44 -9.20
N LEU A 291 10.16 -21.59 -9.67
CA LEU A 291 10.80 -22.90 -9.50
C LEU A 291 11.53 -23.36 -10.77
N THR A 292 10.91 -23.16 -11.94
CA THR A 292 11.45 -23.60 -13.23
C THR A 292 11.18 -22.57 -14.33
N GLY A 293 12.06 -22.52 -15.32
CA GLY A 293 11.94 -21.59 -16.46
C GLY A 293 12.31 -20.16 -16.11
N THR A 294 12.22 -19.25 -17.08
CA THR A 294 12.37 -17.80 -16.87
C THR A 294 11.11 -17.07 -17.29
N CYS A 295 10.83 -15.92 -16.67
CA CYS A 295 9.65 -15.12 -16.93
C CYS A 295 10.05 -13.67 -17.23
N ILE A 296 9.34 -13.02 -18.14
CA ILE A 296 9.43 -11.58 -18.36
C ILE A 296 8.16 -10.95 -17.80
N VAL A 297 8.32 -10.03 -16.86
CA VAL A 297 7.22 -9.48 -16.06
C VAL A 297 7.21 -7.97 -16.14
N ASN A 298 6.03 -7.38 -16.21
CA ASN A 298 5.81 -5.95 -16.05
C ASN A 298 5.34 -5.66 -14.63
N GLU A 299 6.17 -4.94 -13.86
CA GLU A 299 5.94 -4.61 -12.46
C GLU A 299 5.40 -3.18 -12.24
N SER A 300 5.00 -2.48 -13.31
CA SER A 300 4.51 -1.09 -13.27
C SER A 300 3.37 -0.82 -12.29
N MET A 301 2.55 -1.83 -11.97
CA MET A 301 1.48 -1.67 -10.99
C MET A 301 2.01 -1.46 -9.56
N LEU A 302 3.19 -2.00 -9.24
CA LEU A 302 3.83 -1.93 -7.92
C LEU A 302 4.93 -0.88 -7.85
N THR A 303 5.81 -0.83 -8.86
CA THR A 303 6.95 0.11 -8.88
C THR A 303 6.61 1.43 -9.56
N GLY A 304 5.58 1.47 -10.41
CA GLY A 304 5.30 2.60 -11.30
C GLY A 304 6.17 2.62 -12.57
N GLU A 305 7.15 1.71 -12.69
CA GLU A 305 8.10 1.66 -13.79
C GLU A 305 7.61 0.71 -14.89
N SER A 306 7.69 1.16 -16.14
CA SER A 306 7.13 0.43 -17.30
C SER A 306 8.13 -0.48 -18.01
N VAL A 307 9.36 -0.59 -17.50
CA VAL A 307 10.41 -1.45 -18.07
C VAL A 307 10.16 -2.91 -17.64
N PRO A 308 10.00 -3.86 -18.58
CA PRO A 308 9.86 -5.27 -18.25
C PRO A 308 11.14 -5.82 -17.61
N VAL A 309 10.97 -6.64 -16.57
CA VAL A 309 12.06 -7.27 -15.81
C VAL A 309 12.07 -8.77 -16.08
N MET A 310 13.26 -9.34 -16.29
CA MET A 310 13.44 -10.78 -16.38
C MET A 310 13.61 -11.40 -14.98
N LYS A 311 12.88 -12.49 -14.71
CA LYS A 311 12.92 -13.24 -13.46
C LYS A 311 13.33 -14.70 -13.75
N GLY A 312 14.15 -15.25 -12.87
CA GLY A 312 14.66 -16.63 -12.96
C GLY A 312 14.50 -17.37 -11.63
N PRO A 313 14.63 -18.70 -11.60
CA PRO A 313 14.55 -19.45 -10.36
C PRO A 313 15.84 -19.22 -9.54
N PRO A 314 15.77 -19.27 -8.20
CA PRO A 314 16.96 -19.18 -7.37
C PRO A 314 17.77 -20.48 -7.43
N ASN A 315 19.04 -20.41 -7.06
CA ASN A 315 19.84 -21.61 -6.81
C ASN A 315 19.42 -22.23 -5.47
N ALA A 316 19.40 -23.56 -5.39
CA ALA A 316 19.11 -24.24 -4.14
C ALA A 316 20.20 -23.94 -3.11
N SER A 317 19.85 -23.23 -2.04
CA SER A 317 20.74 -22.89 -0.94
C SER A 317 20.02 -23.03 0.41
N ALA A 318 20.80 -23.08 1.49
CA ALA A 318 20.28 -23.07 2.85
C ALA A 318 19.90 -21.65 3.34
N GLU A 319 19.93 -20.65 2.44
CA GLU A 319 19.54 -19.28 2.76
C GLU A 319 18.03 -19.21 3.00
N VAL A 320 17.65 -18.38 3.97
CA VAL A 320 16.25 -18.10 4.30
C VAL A 320 15.62 -17.27 3.19
N TYR A 321 14.48 -17.72 2.68
CA TYR A 321 13.77 -16.97 1.66
C TYR A 321 13.14 -15.70 2.26
N SER A 322 13.47 -14.57 1.65
CA SER A 322 12.80 -13.28 1.86
C SER A 322 12.43 -12.67 0.52
N THR A 323 11.19 -12.18 0.41
CA THR A 323 10.69 -11.50 -0.79
C THR A 323 11.50 -10.25 -1.13
N GLU A 324 12.13 -9.61 -0.13
CA GLU A 324 12.92 -8.39 -0.32
C GLU A 324 14.31 -8.68 -0.87
N ASN A 325 14.98 -9.71 -0.34
CA ASN A 325 16.31 -10.11 -0.81
C ASN A 325 16.22 -10.88 -2.15
N HIS A 326 15.13 -11.61 -2.37
CA HIS A 326 14.94 -12.50 -3.53
C HIS A 326 13.97 -11.92 -4.56
N LYS A 327 13.91 -10.59 -4.71
CA LYS A 327 13.03 -9.89 -5.69
C LYS A 327 13.21 -10.39 -7.13
N ARG A 328 14.42 -10.81 -7.52
CA ARG A 328 14.72 -11.37 -8.86
C ARG A 328 14.09 -12.74 -9.12
N HIS A 329 13.70 -13.44 -8.06
CA HIS A 329 13.13 -14.78 -8.09
C HIS A 329 11.65 -14.81 -7.72
N THR A 330 11.10 -13.67 -7.30
CA THR A 330 9.72 -13.51 -6.83
C THR A 330 8.88 -12.84 -7.91
N LEU A 331 7.72 -13.41 -8.19
CA LEU A 331 6.66 -12.86 -9.01
C LEU A 331 5.60 -12.26 -8.07
N PHE A 332 5.32 -10.96 -8.19
CA PHE A 332 4.45 -10.27 -7.25
C PHE A 332 2.98 -10.20 -7.72
N ALA A 333 2.05 -10.20 -6.77
CA ALA A 333 0.62 -10.08 -7.03
C ALA A 333 0.28 -8.79 -7.80
N GLY A 334 -0.55 -8.90 -8.83
CA GLY A 334 -0.95 -7.78 -9.70
C GLY A 334 0.04 -7.44 -10.82
N THR A 335 1.21 -8.07 -10.86
CA THR A 335 2.15 -7.92 -11.98
C THR A 335 1.72 -8.74 -13.19
N HIS A 336 2.06 -8.26 -14.39
CA HIS A 336 1.71 -8.93 -15.65
C HIS A 336 2.90 -9.74 -16.17
N VAL A 337 2.76 -11.06 -16.21
CA VAL A 337 3.69 -11.95 -16.92
C VAL A 337 3.42 -11.81 -18.41
N ILE A 338 4.38 -11.24 -19.12
CA ILE A 338 4.30 -11.02 -20.56
C ILE A 338 4.56 -12.34 -21.29
N GLN A 339 5.70 -12.97 -20.98
CA GLN A 339 6.13 -14.20 -21.60
C GLN A 339 6.86 -15.08 -20.59
N THR A 340 6.69 -16.40 -20.73
CA THR A 340 7.51 -17.39 -20.03
C THR A 340 8.37 -18.16 -21.03
N ARG A 341 9.58 -18.54 -20.60
CA ARG A 341 10.51 -19.39 -21.37
C ARG A 341 10.76 -20.65 -20.59
N PHE A 342 10.42 -21.77 -21.22
CA PHE A 342 10.71 -23.11 -20.72
C PHE A 342 12.11 -23.55 -21.18
N TYR A 343 12.83 -24.23 -20.30
CA TYR A 343 14.06 -24.94 -20.65
C TYR A 343 13.72 -26.43 -20.78
N GLY A 344 13.93 -27.00 -21.98
CA GLY A 344 13.47 -28.36 -22.31
C GLY A 344 11.95 -28.46 -22.45
N ASN A 345 11.40 -29.68 -22.28
CA ASN A 345 9.94 -29.92 -22.28
C ASN A 345 9.26 -29.64 -20.93
N ASN A 346 9.91 -28.90 -20.03
CA ASN A 346 9.40 -28.64 -18.69
C ASN A 346 8.59 -27.35 -18.65
N GLN A 347 7.38 -27.43 -18.08
CA GLN A 347 6.55 -26.26 -17.82
C GLN A 347 7.22 -25.28 -16.84
N VAL A 348 6.82 -24.02 -16.91
CA VAL A 348 7.27 -22.96 -16.01
C VAL A 348 6.40 -22.98 -14.76
N LEU A 349 7.01 -23.29 -13.63
CA LEU A 349 6.34 -23.50 -12.35
C LEU A 349 6.73 -22.40 -11.35
N ALA A 350 5.79 -21.97 -10.52
CA ALA A 350 6.04 -21.03 -9.43
C ALA A 350 5.32 -21.47 -8.15
N LYS A 351 5.99 -21.43 -6.99
CA LYS A 351 5.41 -21.80 -5.70
C LYS A 351 4.86 -20.58 -4.99
N VAL A 352 3.61 -20.63 -4.56
CA VAL A 352 2.97 -19.54 -3.80
C VAL A 352 3.66 -19.39 -2.45
N VAL A 353 4.05 -18.16 -2.09
CA VAL A 353 4.69 -17.85 -0.81
C VAL A 353 3.83 -16.94 0.07
N ARG A 354 3.21 -15.90 -0.51
CA ARG A 354 2.31 -15.00 0.22
C ARG A 354 0.99 -14.83 -0.52
N THR A 355 -0.10 -14.66 0.22
CA THR A 355 -1.46 -14.55 -0.31
C THR A 355 -2.24 -13.45 0.41
N GLY A 356 -3.27 -12.89 -0.24
CA GLY A 356 -4.14 -11.87 0.34
C GLY A 356 -3.38 -10.60 0.75
N PHE A 357 -3.71 -10.09 1.94
CA PHE A 357 -3.09 -8.88 2.52
C PHE A 357 -1.59 -9.02 2.84
N TYR A 358 -1.06 -10.25 2.83
CA TYR A 358 0.38 -10.52 3.04
C TYR A 358 1.23 -10.35 1.77
N THR A 359 0.59 -10.23 0.60
CA THR A 359 1.32 -9.94 -0.66
C THR A 359 1.84 -8.51 -0.67
N ALA A 360 2.86 -8.21 -1.47
CA ALA A 360 3.35 -6.84 -1.62
C ALA A 360 2.23 -5.85 -2.03
N LYS A 361 1.34 -6.27 -2.93
CA LYS A 361 0.14 -5.48 -3.30
C LYS A 361 -0.82 -5.30 -2.13
N GLY A 362 -1.08 -6.37 -1.38
CA GLY A 362 -1.97 -6.38 -0.22
C GLY A 362 -1.46 -5.48 0.91
N GLU A 363 -0.15 -5.48 1.14
CA GLU A 363 0.52 -4.63 2.10
C GLU A 363 0.38 -3.15 1.74
N LEU A 364 0.64 -2.77 0.49
CA LEU A 364 0.40 -1.39 0.02
C LEU A 364 -1.05 -0.95 0.25
N ILE A 365 -2.03 -1.82 -0.02
CA ILE A 365 -3.45 -1.52 0.23
C ILE A 365 -3.72 -1.40 1.73
N ARG A 366 -3.15 -2.27 2.56
CA ARG A 366 -3.28 -2.23 4.02
C ARG A 366 -2.74 -0.92 4.60
N SER A 367 -1.57 -0.46 4.17
CA SER A 367 -0.98 0.81 4.61
C SER A 367 -1.79 2.04 4.14
N ILE A 368 -2.60 1.90 3.08
CA ILE A 368 -3.58 2.93 2.67
C ILE A 368 -4.83 2.92 3.56
N LEU A 369 -5.31 1.74 3.97
CA LEU A 369 -6.51 1.58 4.81
C LEU A 369 -6.27 1.93 6.28
N PHE A 370 -5.11 1.55 6.79
CA PHE A 370 -4.67 1.79 8.16
C PHE A 370 -3.38 2.63 8.14
N PRO A 371 -3.46 3.89 7.66
CA PRO A 371 -2.29 4.75 7.69
C PRO A 371 -1.89 4.98 9.14
N LYS A 372 -0.58 4.93 9.41
CA LYS A 372 -0.05 5.33 10.73
C LYS A 372 -0.59 6.72 11.10
N PRO A 373 -1.19 6.90 12.29
CA PRO A 373 -1.66 8.18 12.75
C PRO A 373 -0.54 9.22 12.71
N PHE A 374 -0.59 10.12 11.74
CA PHE A 374 0.37 11.21 11.70
C PHE A 374 -0.06 12.23 12.77
N GLY A 375 0.70 12.32 13.86
CA GLY A 375 0.48 13.29 14.93
C GLY A 375 0.78 14.71 14.47
N PHE A 376 -0.01 15.27 13.55
CA PHE A 376 0.26 16.59 13.00
C PHE A 376 0.06 17.65 14.08
N GLN A 377 1.16 18.31 14.45
CA GLN A 377 1.15 19.40 15.42
C GLN A 377 0.13 20.47 15.06
N PHE A 378 -0.10 20.76 13.78
CA PHE A 378 -1.10 21.76 13.37
C PHE A 378 -2.52 21.43 13.85
N TYR A 379 -2.96 20.16 13.81
CA TYR A 379 -4.29 19.82 14.31
C TYR A 379 -4.32 19.92 15.84
N LYS A 380 -3.25 19.47 16.51
CA LYS A 380 -3.10 19.63 17.97
C LYS A 380 -3.09 21.12 18.37
N ASP A 381 -2.41 21.96 17.61
CA ASP A 381 -2.29 23.40 17.85
C ASP A 381 -3.58 24.14 17.50
N ALA A 382 -4.29 23.72 16.44
CA ALA A 382 -5.65 24.19 16.14
C ALA A 382 -6.61 23.86 17.27
N VAL A 383 -6.55 22.66 17.83
CA VAL A 383 -7.34 22.27 19.01
C VAL A 383 -6.95 23.10 20.24
N LYS A 384 -5.65 23.29 20.53
CA LYS A 384 -5.20 24.18 21.61
C LYS A 384 -5.71 25.62 21.43
N PHE A 385 -5.67 26.13 20.20
CA PHE A 385 -6.18 27.46 19.87
C PHE A 385 -7.69 27.57 20.09
N VAL A 386 -8.47 26.57 19.66
CA VAL A 386 -9.92 26.51 19.92
C VAL A 386 -10.20 26.43 21.42
N ILE A 387 -9.45 25.63 22.18
CA ILE A 387 -9.58 25.55 23.65
C ILE A 387 -9.27 26.92 24.29
N PHE A 388 -8.21 27.60 23.85
CA PHE A 388 -7.86 28.93 24.33
C PHE A 388 -8.97 29.96 24.08
N LEU A 389 -9.54 29.98 22.87
CA LEU A 389 -10.67 30.85 22.56
C LEU A 389 -11.92 30.47 23.38
N PHE A 390 -12.14 29.18 23.63
CA PHE A 390 -13.23 28.71 24.49
C PHE A 390 -13.06 29.19 25.93
N CYS A 391 -11.84 29.20 26.48
CA CYS A 391 -11.57 29.77 27.81
C CYS A 391 -11.91 31.27 27.87
N ILE A 392 -11.54 32.05 26.84
CA ILE A 392 -11.90 33.47 26.77
C ILE A 392 -13.42 33.65 26.72
N ALA A 393 -14.10 32.85 25.89
CA ALA A 393 -15.55 32.89 25.80
C ALA A 393 -16.25 32.44 27.08
N ALA A 394 -15.71 31.48 27.81
CA ALA A 394 -16.25 31.06 29.11
C ALA A 394 -16.20 32.20 30.14
N ILE A 395 -15.12 32.99 30.14
CA ILE A 395 -15.02 34.20 30.98
C ILE A 395 -16.06 35.24 30.55
N GLY A 396 -16.19 35.49 29.24
CA GLY A 396 -17.21 36.39 28.70
C GLY A 396 -18.64 35.94 29.01
N MET A 397 -18.90 34.64 28.93
CA MET A 397 -20.16 33.99 29.30
C MET A 397 -20.46 34.19 30.79
N ALA A 398 -19.51 33.93 31.68
CA ALA A 398 -19.71 34.14 33.11
C ALA A 398 -20.02 35.60 33.46
N TYR A 399 -19.29 36.54 32.84
CA TYR A 399 -19.54 37.98 33.00
C TYR A 399 -20.92 38.38 32.46
N SER A 400 -21.31 37.88 31.29
CA SER A 400 -22.62 38.11 30.68
C SER A 400 -23.75 37.59 31.56
N ILE A 401 -23.65 36.35 32.09
CA ILE A 401 -24.64 35.79 33.02
C ILE A 401 -24.80 36.72 34.22
N TRP A 402 -23.69 37.09 34.86
CA TRP A 402 -23.72 37.96 36.04
C TRP A 402 -24.44 39.29 35.74
N LEU A 403 -24.08 39.95 34.63
CA LEU A 403 -24.65 41.22 34.22
C LEU A 403 -26.17 41.12 33.93
N TYR A 404 -26.62 40.07 33.25
CA TYR A 404 -28.05 39.90 32.94
C TYR A 404 -28.89 39.49 34.16
N VAL A 405 -28.32 38.74 35.10
CA VAL A 405 -28.97 38.39 36.37
C VAL A 405 -29.12 39.65 37.23
N GLU A 406 -28.08 40.48 37.34
CA GLU A 406 -28.13 41.75 38.08
C GLU A 406 -29.18 42.71 37.49
N ARG A 407 -29.35 42.72 36.17
CA ARG A 407 -30.37 43.52 35.47
C ARG A 407 -31.78 42.92 35.50
N GLY A 408 -31.99 41.78 36.14
CA GLY A 408 -33.32 41.15 36.27
C GLY A 408 -33.92 40.67 34.95
N SER A 409 -33.09 40.24 33.99
CA SER A 409 -33.57 39.78 32.67
C SER A 409 -34.25 38.40 32.74
N VAL A 410 -35.10 38.11 31.75
CA VAL A 410 -35.81 36.83 31.65
C VAL A 410 -34.82 35.68 31.41
N TRP A 411 -35.00 34.55 32.09
CA TRP A 411 -34.13 33.36 32.01
C TRP A 411 -33.84 32.89 30.58
N SER A 412 -34.83 32.93 29.68
CA SER A 412 -34.64 32.55 28.27
C SER A 412 -33.64 33.46 27.56
N THR A 413 -33.71 34.77 27.80
CA THR A 413 -32.78 35.77 27.24
C THR A 413 -31.38 35.58 27.80
N ILE A 414 -31.25 35.30 29.10
CA ILE A 414 -29.94 35.02 29.74
C ILE A 414 -29.29 33.82 29.07
N LEU A 415 -30.05 32.73 28.89
CA LEU A 415 -29.54 31.49 28.31
C LEU A 415 -29.15 31.65 26.83
N LEU A 416 -30.01 32.24 26.01
CA LEU A 416 -29.74 32.46 24.58
C LEU A 416 -28.53 33.37 24.36
N ARG A 417 -28.49 34.55 25.00
CA ARG A 417 -27.40 35.52 24.83
C ARG A 417 -26.05 34.99 25.29
N THR A 418 -26.07 34.18 26.34
CA THR A 418 -24.84 33.62 26.90
C THR A 418 -24.29 32.46 26.07
N LEU A 419 -25.16 31.55 25.61
CA LEU A 419 -24.74 30.44 24.76
C LEU A 419 -24.29 30.95 23.36
N ASP A 420 -24.82 32.07 22.89
CA ASP A 420 -24.42 32.69 21.62
C ASP A 420 -22.92 33.06 21.61
N ILE A 421 -22.37 33.51 22.75
CA ILE A 421 -20.93 33.81 22.90
C ILE A 421 -20.07 32.58 22.56
N ILE A 422 -20.51 31.38 22.91
CA ILE A 422 -19.81 30.13 22.58
C ILE A 422 -19.85 29.88 21.07
N THR A 423 -20.95 30.18 20.39
CA THR A 423 -21.09 29.96 18.94
C THR A 423 -20.16 30.86 18.12
N ILE A 424 -19.84 32.06 18.62
CA ILE A 424 -18.95 33.03 17.98
C ILE A 424 -17.49 32.54 17.96
N VAL A 425 -17.08 31.69 18.92
CA VAL A 425 -15.69 31.22 19.07
C VAL A 425 -15.20 30.38 17.89
N VAL A 426 -16.07 29.52 17.36
CA VAL A 426 -15.68 28.57 16.30
C VAL A 426 -16.37 29.01 15.01
N PRO A 427 -15.64 29.61 14.06
CA PRO A 427 -16.24 30.06 12.82
C PRO A 427 -16.86 28.87 12.06
N PRO A 428 -18.14 28.95 11.66
CA PRO A 428 -18.81 27.87 10.94
C PRO A 428 -18.20 27.65 9.55
N ALA A 429 -17.38 28.57 9.05
CA ALA A 429 -16.68 28.43 7.78
C ALA A 429 -15.31 27.72 7.88
N LEU A 430 -14.77 27.48 9.08
CA LEU A 430 -13.36 27.11 9.25
C LEU A 430 -13.01 25.73 8.62
N PRO A 431 -13.68 24.62 8.96
CA PRO A 431 -13.51 23.32 8.29
C PRO A 431 -13.89 23.28 6.82
N ALA A 432 -14.90 24.05 6.40
CA ALA A 432 -15.20 24.21 4.98
C ALA A 432 -14.01 24.85 4.25
N ALA A 433 -13.40 25.89 4.83
CA ALA A 433 -12.20 26.53 4.30
C ALA A 433 -10.98 25.59 4.29
N MET A 434 -10.77 24.80 5.36
CA MET A 434 -9.69 23.80 5.43
C MET A 434 -9.84 22.71 4.37
N THR A 435 -11.05 22.18 4.20
CA THR A 435 -11.37 21.16 3.19
C THR A 435 -11.19 21.73 1.78
N ALA A 436 -11.73 22.93 1.52
CA ALA A 436 -11.59 23.61 0.23
C ALA A 436 -10.11 23.85 -0.13
N GLY A 437 -9.31 24.30 0.84
CA GLY A 437 -7.86 24.50 0.66
C GLY A 437 -7.13 23.19 0.31
N THR A 438 -7.48 22.09 1.00
CA THR A 438 -6.88 20.77 0.76
C THR A 438 -7.28 20.20 -0.61
N VAL A 439 -8.57 20.33 -0.99
CA VAL A 439 -9.09 19.87 -2.28
C VAL A 439 -8.48 20.66 -3.43
N ASN A 440 -8.39 21.99 -3.31
CA ASN A 440 -7.76 22.83 -4.33
C ASN A 440 -6.27 22.48 -4.50
N SER A 441 -5.56 22.23 -3.39
CA SER A 441 -4.16 21.81 -3.40
C SER A 441 -3.98 20.45 -4.09
N GLN A 442 -4.84 19.47 -3.79
CA GLN A 442 -4.85 18.17 -4.48
C GLN A 442 -5.10 18.31 -5.98
N GLN A 443 -6.08 19.12 -6.38
CA GLN A 443 -6.39 19.33 -7.79
C GLN A 443 -5.20 19.95 -8.54
N ARG A 444 -4.52 20.92 -7.91
CA ARG A 444 -3.32 21.55 -8.47
C ARG A 444 -2.18 20.54 -8.63
N LEU A 445 -1.92 19.71 -7.62
CA LEU A 445 -0.89 18.66 -7.69
C LEU A 445 -1.20 17.62 -8.77
N ARG A 446 -2.48 17.24 -8.92
CA ARG A 446 -2.91 16.30 -9.96
C ARG A 446 -2.70 16.83 -11.36
N LYS A 447 -2.88 18.14 -11.60
CA LYS A 447 -2.55 18.76 -12.90
C LYS A 447 -1.07 18.60 -13.25
N ASN A 448 -0.20 18.55 -12.24
CA ASN A 448 1.24 18.31 -12.39
C ASN A 448 1.60 16.82 -12.33
N LYS A 449 0.64 15.90 -12.51
CA LYS A 449 0.81 14.43 -12.45
C LYS A 449 1.30 13.91 -11.08
N ILE A 450 1.14 14.69 -10.01
CA ILE A 450 1.45 14.27 -8.63
C ILE A 450 0.15 13.81 -7.97
N TYR A 451 0.08 12.53 -7.63
CA TYR A 451 -1.11 11.91 -7.04
C TYR A 451 -0.89 11.70 -5.53
N CYS A 452 -1.62 12.47 -4.71
CA CYS A 452 -1.56 12.30 -3.27
C CYS A 452 -2.46 11.15 -2.81
N LEU A 453 -1.87 10.12 -2.20
CA LEU A 453 -2.61 9.01 -1.59
C LEU A 453 -3.28 9.41 -0.26
N SER A 454 -2.69 10.36 0.47
CA SER A 454 -3.19 10.83 1.76
C SER A 454 -3.26 12.37 1.78
N PRO A 455 -4.46 12.96 1.64
CA PRO A 455 -4.64 14.42 1.61
C PRO A 455 -4.01 15.20 2.77
N PRO A 456 -4.09 14.76 4.04
CA PRO A 456 -3.50 15.51 5.14
C PRO A 456 -1.97 15.65 5.04
N ARG A 457 -1.28 14.75 4.34
CA ARG A 457 0.18 14.81 4.15
C ARG A 457 0.62 15.99 3.29
N ILE A 458 -0.27 16.61 2.52
CA ILE A 458 0.04 17.79 1.70
C ILE A 458 0.54 18.95 2.56
N ASN A 459 -0.06 19.17 3.73
CA ASN A 459 0.36 20.23 4.64
C ASN A 459 1.72 19.94 5.31
N VAL A 460 2.08 18.66 5.44
CA VAL A 460 3.38 18.23 5.99
C VAL A 460 4.50 18.55 5.02
N CYS A 461 4.27 18.41 3.71
CA CYS A 461 5.26 18.72 2.68
C CYS A 461 5.78 20.16 2.77
N GLY A 462 4.99 21.11 3.28
CA GLY A 462 5.40 22.50 3.49
C GLY A 462 6.31 22.73 4.71
N LYS A 463 6.50 21.73 5.58
CA LYS A 463 7.34 21.81 6.79
C LYS A 463 8.57 20.89 6.74
N LEU A 464 8.84 20.25 5.59
CA LEU A 464 9.99 19.37 5.45
C LEU A 464 11.28 20.18 5.58
N GLN A 465 12.20 19.73 6.44
CA GLN A 465 13.52 20.33 6.62
C GLN A 465 14.63 19.47 6.00
N VAL A 466 14.39 18.16 5.91
CA VAL A 466 15.33 17.19 5.35
C VAL A 466 14.61 16.40 4.28
N ILE A 467 15.22 16.33 3.10
CA ILE A 467 14.75 15.50 2.00
C ILE A 467 15.81 14.43 1.76
N CYS A 468 15.48 13.19 2.12
CA CYS A 468 16.32 12.04 1.82
C CYS A 468 15.98 11.57 0.41
N PHE A 469 16.98 11.54 -0.46
CA PHE A 469 16.84 10.98 -1.79
C PHE A 469 17.41 9.57 -1.80
N ASP A 470 16.63 8.62 -2.31
CA ASP A 470 17.22 7.38 -2.81
C ASP A 470 17.98 7.69 -4.12
N LYS A 471 19.01 6.92 -4.44
CA LYS A 471 19.78 7.13 -5.68
C LYS A 471 19.06 6.47 -6.85
N THR A 472 18.90 5.16 -6.79
CA THR A 472 18.45 4.33 -7.91
C THR A 472 16.94 4.47 -8.09
N GLY A 473 16.47 4.75 -9.31
CA GLY A 473 15.05 4.95 -9.61
C GLY A 473 14.46 6.27 -9.08
N THR A 474 15.27 7.12 -8.43
CA THR A 474 14.85 8.44 -7.93
C THR A 474 15.72 9.57 -8.48
N LEU A 475 17.03 9.58 -8.18
CA LEU A 475 17.97 10.56 -8.74
C LEU A 475 18.48 10.12 -10.12
N THR A 476 18.67 8.82 -10.30
CA THR A 476 19.03 8.21 -11.58
C THR A 476 17.83 7.46 -12.14
N GLU A 477 17.74 7.41 -13.47
CA GLU A 477 16.85 6.45 -14.13
C GLU A 477 17.20 5.03 -13.70
N ASP A 478 16.21 4.14 -13.73
CA ASP A 478 16.46 2.72 -13.45
C ASP A 478 17.11 2.03 -14.67
N GLY A 479 18.04 1.13 -14.38
CA GLY A 479 18.86 0.45 -15.38
C GLY A 479 20.27 1.02 -15.56
N LEU A 480 21.03 0.35 -16.44
CA LEU A 480 22.40 0.69 -16.77
C LEU A 480 22.43 1.19 -18.20
N ASP A 481 23.08 2.32 -18.48
CA ASP A 481 23.31 2.78 -19.84
C ASP A 481 24.78 2.65 -20.23
N LEU A 482 25.04 2.42 -21.52
CA LEU A 482 26.40 2.30 -22.04
C LEU A 482 26.89 3.69 -22.47
N TYR A 483 27.77 4.29 -21.66
CA TYR A 483 28.25 5.64 -21.91
C TYR A 483 29.26 5.72 -23.07
N ALA A 484 30.22 4.80 -23.12
CA ALA A 484 31.29 4.83 -24.10
C ALA A 484 31.97 3.46 -24.27
N VAL A 485 32.71 3.31 -25.36
CA VAL A 485 33.60 2.17 -25.61
C VAL A 485 35.05 2.64 -25.74
N VAL A 486 35.97 1.79 -25.31
CA VAL A 486 37.42 2.03 -25.43
C VAL A 486 37.99 0.94 -26.34
N PRO A 487 38.21 1.24 -27.64
CA PRO A 487 38.74 0.27 -28.58
C PRO A 487 40.21 -0.05 -28.28
N HIS A 488 40.62 -1.28 -28.56
CA HIS A 488 42.04 -1.64 -28.54
C HIS A 488 42.74 -1.03 -29.77
N GLN A 489 43.93 -0.44 -29.58
CA GLN A 489 44.66 0.26 -30.63
C GLN A 489 46.10 -0.27 -30.73
N MET A 490 46.31 -1.32 -31.56
CA MET A 490 47.63 -1.97 -31.69
C MET A 490 48.73 -1.05 -32.26
N GLU A 491 48.38 -0.02 -33.02
CA GLU A 491 49.34 0.78 -33.80
C GLU A 491 50.13 1.81 -32.97
N ALA A 492 49.72 2.09 -31.73
CA ALA A 492 50.31 3.17 -30.91
C ALA A 492 51.19 2.68 -29.74
N GLY A 493 51.35 1.36 -29.55
CA GLY A 493 52.07 0.81 -28.39
C GLY A 493 51.30 0.93 -27.06
N GLU A 494 50.13 1.57 -27.05
CA GLU A 494 49.21 1.63 -25.91
C GLU A 494 48.14 0.53 -26.01
N ALA A 495 47.87 -0.17 -24.91
CA ALA A 495 46.89 -1.26 -24.90
C ALA A 495 45.43 -0.79 -25.03
N PHE A 496 45.14 0.49 -24.82
CA PHE A 496 43.79 1.06 -24.87
C PHE A 496 43.79 2.36 -25.67
N GLY A 497 42.83 2.51 -26.58
CA GLY A 497 42.63 3.74 -27.36
C GLY A 497 41.87 4.82 -26.59
N ARG A 498 41.46 5.87 -27.30
CA ARG A 498 40.62 6.95 -26.71
C ARG A 498 39.18 6.50 -26.49
N THR A 499 38.57 7.03 -25.44
CA THR A 499 37.13 6.84 -25.15
C THR A 499 36.27 7.37 -26.31
N VAL A 500 35.47 6.50 -26.90
CA VAL A 500 34.54 6.83 -27.99
C VAL A 500 33.12 6.79 -27.44
N VAL A 501 32.45 7.95 -27.42
CA VAL A 501 31.05 8.08 -26.99
C VAL A 501 30.07 7.77 -28.12
N ASP A 502 30.38 8.18 -29.36
CA ASP A 502 29.55 7.84 -30.53
C ASP A 502 30.16 6.68 -31.33
N VAL A 503 29.51 5.51 -31.23
CA VAL A 503 29.92 4.27 -31.92
C VAL A 503 29.98 4.42 -33.43
N THR A 504 29.22 5.34 -34.00
CA THR A 504 29.22 5.57 -35.46
C THR A 504 30.52 6.16 -35.98
N ALA A 505 31.35 6.74 -35.10
CA ALA A 505 32.68 7.20 -35.44
C ALA A 505 33.67 6.05 -35.67
N LEU A 506 33.35 4.83 -35.20
CA LEU A 506 34.17 3.65 -35.41
C LEU A 506 33.73 2.91 -36.69
N PRO A 507 34.67 2.24 -37.39
CA PRO A 507 34.34 1.45 -38.58
C PRO A 507 33.34 0.33 -38.25
N LEU A 508 32.35 0.10 -39.11
CA LEU A 508 31.40 -1.03 -38.98
C LEU A 508 32.08 -2.41 -38.96
N THR A 509 33.31 -2.50 -39.47
CA THR A 509 34.16 -3.69 -39.46
C THR A 509 34.95 -3.86 -38.16
N CYS A 510 34.85 -2.92 -37.22
CA CYS A 510 35.54 -3.01 -35.94
C CYS A 510 35.07 -4.27 -35.18
N PRO A 511 35.99 -5.18 -34.80
CA PRO A 511 35.64 -6.41 -34.08
C PRO A 511 34.88 -6.13 -32.77
N LEU A 512 35.17 -5.00 -32.11
CA LEU A 512 34.47 -4.60 -30.88
C LEU A 512 32.98 -4.38 -31.13
N ILE A 513 32.61 -3.63 -32.16
CA ILE A 513 31.20 -3.36 -32.50
C ILE A 513 30.48 -4.66 -32.87
N GLN A 514 31.14 -5.51 -33.65
CA GLN A 514 30.57 -6.81 -34.05
C GLN A 514 30.37 -7.73 -32.84
N ALA A 515 31.30 -7.74 -31.88
CA ALA A 515 31.14 -8.48 -30.64
C ALA A 515 29.96 -7.95 -29.82
N LEU A 516 29.85 -6.63 -29.62
CA LEU A 516 28.73 -6.01 -28.91
C LEU A 516 27.36 -6.29 -29.58
N ALA A 517 27.32 -6.33 -30.91
CA ALA A 517 26.09 -6.56 -31.67
C ALA A 517 25.70 -8.04 -31.77
N SER A 518 26.64 -8.98 -31.64
CA SER A 518 26.40 -10.42 -31.87
C SER A 518 26.37 -11.27 -30.59
N CYS A 519 27.08 -10.85 -29.55
CA CYS A 519 27.26 -11.62 -28.32
C CYS A 519 26.24 -11.19 -27.25
N HIS A 520 24.96 -11.39 -27.53
CA HIS A 520 23.88 -11.05 -26.60
C HIS A 520 22.81 -12.14 -26.55
N SER A 521 22.05 -12.17 -25.45
CA SER A 521 20.94 -13.10 -25.24
C SER A 521 19.56 -12.54 -25.61
N LEU A 522 19.52 -11.35 -26.22
CA LEU A 522 18.29 -10.65 -26.60
C LEU A 522 17.42 -11.47 -27.56
N THR A 523 16.11 -11.35 -27.38
CA THR A 523 15.11 -11.89 -28.29
C THR A 523 14.14 -10.79 -28.72
N SER A 524 13.57 -10.92 -29.90
CA SER A 524 12.47 -10.05 -30.35
C SER A 524 11.12 -10.67 -29.98
N ILE A 525 10.32 -9.95 -29.21
CA ILE A 525 8.92 -10.27 -28.89
C ILE A 525 8.06 -9.16 -29.50
N GLU A 526 7.12 -9.51 -30.38
CA GLU A 526 6.23 -8.54 -31.05
C GLU A 526 6.97 -7.37 -31.74
N GLY A 527 8.20 -7.61 -32.21
CA GLY A 527 9.03 -6.58 -32.84
C GLY A 527 9.81 -5.68 -31.88
N LYS A 528 9.64 -5.84 -30.55
CA LYS A 528 10.44 -5.17 -29.52
C LYS A 528 11.54 -6.11 -29.02
N LEU A 529 12.76 -5.60 -28.89
CA LEU A 529 13.86 -6.34 -28.27
C LEU A 529 13.64 -6.44 -26.76
N THR A 530 13.90 -7.62 -26.22
CA THR A 530 13.73 -7.95 -24.81
C THR A 530 14.80 -8.93 -24.38
N GLY A 531 15.39 -8.73 -23.21
CA GLY A 531 16.41 -9.58 -22.64
C GLY A 531 17.02 -8.94 -21.40
N ASP A 532 18.26 -9.28 -21.10
CA ASP A 532 19.00 -8.59 -20.04
C ASP A 532 19.11 -7.08 -20.35
N PRO A 533 18.83 -6.18 -19.40
CA PRO A 533 18.91 -4.73 -19.63
C PRO A 533 20.29 -4.28 -20.11
N LEU A 534 21.37 -4.91 -19.65
CA LEU A 534 22.73 -4.59 -20.08
C LEU A 534 22.95 -4.99 -21.53
N ASP A 535 22.55 -6.20 -21.92
CA ASP A 535 22.60 -6.67 -23.31
C ASP A 535 21.77 -5.74 -24.22
N LEU A 536 20.60 -5.30 -23.74
CA LEU A 536 19.69 -4.44 -24.49
C LEU A 536 20.34 -3.09 -24.77
N LYS A 537 20.90 -2.47 -23.73
CA LYS A 537 21.56 -1.16 -23.81
C LYS A 537 22.84 -1.23 -24.61
N MET A 538 23.59 -2.32 -24.48
CA MET A 538 24.75 -2.62 -25.31
C MET A 538 24.37 -2.72 -26.80
N PHE A 539 23.30 -3.45 -27.13
CA PHE A 539 22.84 -3.59 -28.51
C PHE A 539 22.28 -2.27 -29.06
N GLU A 540 21.46 -1.55 -28.28
CA GLU A 540 20.94 -0.22 -28.64
C GLU A 540 22.08 0.77 -28.94
N PHE A 541 23.15 0.75 -28.13
CA PHE A 541 24.33 1.59 -28.30
C PHE A 541 25.04 1.35 -29.64
N THR A 542 25.02 0.12 -30.17
CA THR A 542 25.57 -0.16 -31.51
C THR A 542 24.77 0.48 -32.64
N LYS A 543 23.51 0.87 -32.41
CA LYS A 543 22.53 1.33 -33.42
C LYS A 543 22.23 0.30 -34.53
N TRP A 544 22.52 -0.98 -34.31
CA TRP A 544 22.16 -2.06 -35.22
C TRP A 544 20.68 -2.44 -35.08
N LEU A 545 20.08 -2.93 -36.16
CA LEU A 545 18.70 -3.40 -36.17
C LEU A 545 18.68 -4.93 -36.15
N ALA A 546 18.11 -5.51 -35.09
CA ALA A 546 17.86 -6.95 -35.04
C ALA A 546 16.74 -7.29 -36.02
N ALA A 547 17.07 -7.97 -37.12
CA ALA A 547 16.05 -8.49 -38.02
C ALA A 547 15.34 -9.66 -37.34
N ALA A 548 14.02 -9.54 -37.13
CA ALA A 548 13.21 -10.68 -36.70
C ALA A 548 13.44 -11.86 -37.65
N ARG A 549 13.50 -13.08 -37.12
CA ARG A 549 13.82 -14.30 -37.90
C ARG A 549 12.90 -14.50 -39.13
N ASN A 550 11.69 -13.95 -39.08
CA ASN A 550 10.74 -13.90 -40.20
C ASN A 550 11.01 -12.77 -41.21
N ALA A 551 11.57 -11.65 -40.78
CA ALA A 551 11.97 -10.54 -41.65
C ALA A 551 13.18 -10.90 -42.53
N ALA A 552 14.11 -11.73 -42.04
CA ALA A 552 15.23 -12.22 -42.85
C ALA A 552 14.78 -13.11 -44.04
N ARG A 553 13.72 -13.91 -43.86
CA ARG A 553 13.10 -14.71 -44.94
C ARG A 553 12.36 -13.85 -45.98
N LEU A 554 11.77 -12.73 -45.56
CA LEU A 554 11.13 -11.75 -46.45
C LEU A 554 12.15 -10.82 -47.14
N ALA A 555 13.22 -10.44 -46.43
CA ALA A 555 14.32 -9.61 -46.93
C ALA A 555 15.11 -10.27 -48.08
N ALA A 556 15.18 -11.60 -48.08
CA ALA A 556 15.79 -12.37 -49.16
C ALA A 556 14.97 -12.35 -50.48
N ARG A 557 13.75 -11.78 -50.47
CA ARG A 557 12.82 -11.81 -51.62
C ARG A 557 12.47 -10.43 -52.19
N VAL A 558 13.00 -9.35 -51.62
CA VAL A 558 12.61 -7.98 -52.01
C VAL A 558 13.83 -7.19 -52.51
N ASP A 559 13.70 -6.62 -53.72
CA ASP A 559 14.70 -5.70 -54.28
C ASP A 559 14.74 -4.39 -53.48
N TRP A 560 15.84 -4.22 -52.73
CA TRP A 560 16.05 -3.15 -51.77
C TRP A 560 16.27 -1.76 -52.41
N ARG A 561 16.53 -1.67 -53.72
CA ARG A 561 16.75 -0.37 -54.38
C ARG A 561 15.48 0.48 -54.48
N GLY A 562 14.32 -0.16 -54.65
CA GLY A 562 13.02 0.54 -54.76
C GLY A 562 12.44 1.00 -53.42
N ALA A 563 12.80 0.36 -52.31
CA ALA A 563 12.31 0.71 -50.97
C ALA A 563 13.07 1.92 -50.38
N ARG A 564 14.37 2.05 -50.67
CA ARG A 564 15.22 3.14 -50.18
C ARG A 564 14.80 4.51 -50.72
N ARG A 565 14.41 4.58 -52.01
CA ARG A 565 13.90 5.83 -52.63
C ARG A 565 12.56 6.29 -52.04
N ARG A 566 11.65 5.35 -51.74
CA ARG A 566 10.33 5.68 -51.16
C ARG A 566 10.41 6.12 -49.69
N ARG A 567 11.42 5.66 -48.95
CA ARG A 567 11.65 6.07 -47.55
C ARG A 567 12.34 7.42 -47.44
N ALA A 568 13.30 7.72 -48.32
CA ALA A 568 13.95 9.04 -48.37
C ALA A 568 12.94 10.16 -48.66
N ALA A 569 11.97 9.92 -49.54
CA ALA A 569 10.90 10.87 -49.82
C ALA A 569 9.94 11.10 -48.62
N ARG A 570 9.79 10.09 -47.74
CA ARG A 570 8.93 10.19 -46.54
C ARG A 570 9.63 10.90 -45.39
N CYS A 571 10.92 10.62 -45.16
CA CYS A 571 11.72 11.34 -44.16
C CYS A 571 11.85 12.83 -44.48
N ALA A 572 11.99 13.21 -45.76
CA ALA A 572 12.01 14.62 -46.16
C ALA A 572 10.70 15.37 -45.86
N SER A 573 9.56 14.66 -45.86
CA SER A 573 8.27 15.25 -45.48
C SER A 573 8.08 15.38 -43.97
N GLU A 574 8.70 14.50 -43.16
CA GLU A 574 8.60 14.53 -41.70
C GLU A 574 9.55 15.57 -41.07
N THR A 575 10.71 15.83 -41.68
CA THR A 575 11.63 16.89 -41.24
C THR A 575 11.02 18.29 -41.39
N ASN A 576 10.26 18.54 -42.46
CA ASN A 576 9.56 19.83 -42.64
C ASN A 576 8.47 20.06 -41.58
N VAL A 577 7.89 19.00 -41.02
CA VAL A 577 6.90 19.09 -39.94
C VAL A 577 7.58 19.38 -38.59
N LEU A 578 8.75 18.78 -38.33
CA LEU A 578 9.52 19.02 -37.10
C LEU A 578 10.09 20.44 -37.03
N GLU A 579 10.60 20.99 -38.13
CA GLU A 579 11.07 22.39 -38.18
C GLU A 579 9.92 23.40 -37.92
N SER A 580 8.70 23.08 -38.39
CA SER A 580 7.52 23.91 -38.10
C SER A 580 7.04 23.83 -36.64
N ILE A 581 7.35 22.72 -35.93
CA ILE A 581 7.05 22.55 -34.50
C ILE A 581 8.11 23.25 -33.64
N GLU A 582 9.38 23.20 -34.02
CA GLU A 582 10.47 23.92 -33.32
C GLU A 582 10.35 25.45 -33.45
N ALA A 583 9.87 25.95 -34.60
CA ALA A 583 9.56 27.36 -34.77
C ALA A 583 8.41 27.82 -33.85
N ALA A 584 7.46 26.94 -33.54
CA ALA A 584 6.32 27.24 -32.65
C ALA A 584 6.71 27.20 -31.16
N THR A 585 7.64 26.34 -30.74
CA THR A 585 8.12 26.27 -29.35
C THR A 585 9.07 27.41 -29.00
N ALA A 586 9.89 27.89 -29.95
CA ALA A 586 10.79 29.03 -29.76
C ALA A 586 10.04 30.34 -29.42
N GLN A 587 8.82 30.55 -29.92
CA GLN A 587 8.00 31.72 -29.59
C GLN A 587 7.40 31.68 -28.16
N SER A 588 7.30 30.50 -27.52
CA SER A 588 6.75 30.37 -26.16
C SER A 588 7.79 30.55 -25.03
N GLY A 589 9.09 30.43 -25.33
CA GLY A 589 10.17 30.46 -24.34
C GLY A 589 10.57 31.85 -23.82
N ALA A 590 10.01 32.94 -24.36
CA ALA A 590 10.44 34.30 -24.08
C ALA A 590 9.82 34.96 -22.82
N ARG A 591 9.11 34.22 -21.96
CA ARG A 591 8.56 34.80 -20.70
C ARG A 591 8.86 33.93 -19.48
N GLY A 592 9.89 34.35 -18.74
CA GLY A 592 10.05 34.01 -17.32
C GLY A 592 11.22 33.09 -16.98
N GLY A 593 12.46 33.56 -17.17
CA GLY A 593 13.64 32.94 -16.56
C GLY A 593 14.00 33.62 -15.25
N ILE A 594 13.78 32.94 -14.11
CA ILE A 594 14.38 33.30 -12.81
C ILE A 594 15.72 32.57 -12.73
N LYS A 595 16.82 33.35 -12.64
CA LYS A 595 18.18 32.84 -12.42
C LYS A 595 18.33 32.39 -10.96
N TRP A 596 18.73 31.13 -10.78
CA TRP A 596 19.28 30.65 -9.51
C TRP A 596 20.79 30.93 -9.52
N THR A 597 21.24 31.81 -8.63
CA THR A 597 22.65 31.97 -8.27
C THR A 597 22.87 31.32 -6.92
N ASP A 598 23.80 30.37 -6.90
CA ASP A 598 24.62 29.82 -5.81
C ASP A 598 24.05 29.82 -4.38
N CYS A 599 23.72 28.62 -3.89
CA CYS A 599 23.94 28.12 -2.53
C CYS A 599 23.94 26.59 -2.54
#